data_AF-A0A1V4QYN4-F1
#
_entry.id   AF-A0A1V4QYN4-F1
#
_cell.length_a   1.000
_cell.length_b   1.000
_cell.length_c   1.000
_cell.angle_alpha   90.00
_cell.angle_beta   90.00
_cell.angle_gamma   90.00
#
_symmetry.space_group_name_H-M   'P 1'
#
loop_
_entity.id
_entity.type
_entity.pdbx_description
1 polymer ?
#
loop_
_entity_poly.entity_id
_entity_poly.type
_entity_poly.pdbx_seq_one_letter_code
_entity_poly.pdbx_strand_id
1 'polypeptide(L)'
;NTILSANQFVPSPLKHHGFGLTASIQQQSGLLYYNKSMSIPRGYSSDDEAGDLDLKKNLLTSLEYHFPILYTDRGLGLMLYHVDLVKGSLFADCGAGWDGSFDVDSWTEKARTTVGASLTTRSSILGIPLEIGMAVGYKIREKQRFSSLILEVLL
;
A
#
# COMPACT_ATOMS: atom_id res chain seq x y z
N ASN A 1 8.35 13.94 1.72
CA ASN A 1 7.21 13.02 1.46
C ASN A 1 6.07 13.48 2.33
N THR A 2 4.89 13.67 1.76
CA THR A 2 3.68 14.02 2.49
C THR A 2 2.64 12.94 2.24
N ILE A 3 2.17 12.32 3.31
CA ILE A 3 1.16 11.26 3.26
C ILE A 3 -0.07 11.77 4.01
N LEU A 4 -1.22 11.71 3.35
CA LEU A 4 -2.53 12.00 3.93
C LEU A 4 -3.32 10.69 3.90
N SER A 5 -3.81 10.24 5.05
CA SER A 5 -4.60 9.01 5.14
C SER A 5 -5.87 9.28 5.94
N ALA A 6 -6.98 8.75 5.45
CA ALA A 6 -8.29 8.79 6.08
C ALA A 6 -8.83 7.36 6.16
N ASN A 7 -9.14 6.91 7.38
CA ASN A 7 -9.67 5.58 7.63
C ASN A 7 -11.07 5.68 8.21
N GLN A 8 -12.03 4.98 7.60
CA GLN A 8 -13.40 4.89 8.09
C GLN A 8 -13.74 3.42 8.40
N PHE A 9 -13.98 3.15 9.67
CA PHE A 9 -14.53 1.87 10.10
C PHE A 9 -16.02 1.84 9.77
N VAL A 10 -16.48 0.77 9.14
CA VAL A 10 -17.90 0.64 8.80
C VAL A 10 -18.59 -0.07 9.95
N PRO A 11 -19.51 0.59 10.67
CA PRO A 11 -20.40 -0.10 11.60
C PRO A 11 -21.39 -0.93 10.77
N SER A 12 -20.99 -2.16 10.43
CA SER A 12 -21.82 -3.13 9.71
C SER A 12 -22.09 -4.36 10.60
N PRO A 13 -23.09 -5.21 10.24
CA PRO A 13 -23.30 -6.50 10.92
C PRO A 13 -22.05 -7.39 10.93
N LEU A 14 -21.16 -7.20 9.95
CA LEU A 14 -19.80 -7.74 9.93
C LEU A 14 -18.90 -6.80 10.74
N LYS A 15 -18.74 -7.10 12.03
CA LYS A 15 -17.89 -6.33 12.93
C LYS A 15 -16.45 -6.27 12.38
N HIS A 16 -15.79 -5.12 12.53
CA HIS A 16 -14.36 -4.90 12.28
C HIS A 16 -13.89 -4.76 10.82
N HIS A 17 -14.79 -4.55 9.88
CA HIS A 17 -14.43 -4.14 8.51
C HIS A 17 -14.17 -2.63 8.43
N GLY A 18 -13.32 -2.21 7.50
CA GLY A 18 -12.99 -0.80 7.32
C GLY A 18 -12.55 -0.45 5.91
N PHE A 19 -12.69 0.82 5.57
CA PHE A 19 -12.13 1.40 4.35
C PHE A 19 -11.01 2.36 4.71
N GLY A 20 -9.93 2.31 3.92
CA GLY A 20 -8.82 3.26 3.99
C GLY A 20 -8.68 3.99 2.67
N LEU A 21 -8.53 5.30 2.73
CA LEU A 21 -8.15 6.13 1.58
C LEU A 21 -6.83 6.81 1.92
N THR A 22 -5.81 6.58 1.11
CA THR A 22 -4.48 7.14 1.31
C THR A 22 -4.05 7.89 0.06
N ALA A 23 -3.65 9.14 0.22
CA ALA A 23 -3.01 9.95 -0.80
C ALA A 23 -1.55 10.21 -0.39
N SER A 24 -0.60 9.85 -1.23
CA SER A 24 0.84 9.99 -0.98
C SER A 24 1.45 10.85 -2.08
N ILE A 25 2.08 11.95 -1.69
CA ILE A 25 2.81 12.83 -2.60
C ILE A 25 4.28 12.88 -2.21
N GLN A 26 5.13 12.50 -3.15
CA GLN A 26 6.57 12.57 -3.01
C GLN A 26 7.12 13.56 -4.03
N GLN A 27 7.94 14.49 -3.57
CA GLN A 27 8.64 15.46 -4.40
C GLN A 27 10.12 15.40 -4.06
N GLN A 28 10.95 15.28 -5.09
CA GLN A 28 12.39 15.23 -4.99
C GLN A 28 12.99 16.40 -5.75
N SER A 29 14.03 17.01 -5.18
CA SER A 29 14.81 18.08 -5.78
C SER A 29 16.30 17.75 -5.74
N GLY A 30 17.05 18.19 -6.75
CA GLY A 30 18.49 17.95 -6.84
C GLY A 30 18.87 16.66 -7.58
N LEU A 31 20.10 16.18 -7.34
CA LEU A 31 20.72 15.05 -8.04
C LEU A 31 20.57 13.70 -7.31
N LEU A 32 20.07 13.70 -6.07
CA LEU A 32 19.91 12.50 -5.26
C LEU A 32 18.58 11.83 -5.57
N TYR A 33 18.59 10.52 -5.83
CA TYR A 33 17.40 9.70 -6.06
C TYR A 33 17.06 8.87 -4.81
N TYR A 34 15.80 8.93 -4.40
CA TYR A 34 15.27 8.16 -3.28
C TYR A 34 14.26 7.13 -3.74
N ASN A 35 14.10 6.08 -2.94
CA ASN A 35 13.05 5.09 -3.16
C ASN A 35 11.67 5.78 -3.06
N LYS A 36 10.80 5.48 -4.04
CA LYS A 36 9.44 6.01 -4.18
C LYS A 36 8.36 4.97 -3.93
N SER A 37 8.68 3.79 -3.40
CA SER A 37 7.72 2.67 -3.20
C SER A 37 6.46 3.06 -2.40
N MET A 38 6.49 4.12 -1.59
CA MET A 38 5.31 4.63 -0.86
C MET A 38 4.43 5.62 -1.64
N SER A 39 4.86 6.05 -2.83
CA SER A 39 4.17 7.05 -3.67
C SER A 39 3.93 6.57 -5.11
N ILE A 40 4.09 5.27 -5.35
CA ILE A 40 3.80 4.61 -6.63
C ILE A 40 2.83 3.45 -6.43
N PRO A 41 2.02 3.07 -7.44
CA PRO A 41 1.07 1.97 -7.32
C PRO A 41 1.77 0.63 -7.03
N ARG A 42 1.15 -0.23 -6.21
CA ARG A 42 1.70 -1.55 -5.90
C ARG A 42 1.97 -2.35 -7.18
N GLY A 43 3.12 -3.02 -7.23
CA GLY A 43 3.57 -3.82 -8.36
C GLY A 43 4.47 -3.09 -9.35
N TYR A 44 4.61 -1.77 -9.25
CA TYR A 44 5.60 -0.99 -10.02
C TYR A 44 6.87 -0.71 -9.22
N SER A 45 7.93 -0.37 -9.94
CA SER A 45 9.21 0.08 -9.38
C SER A 45 9.36 1.59 -9.45
N SER A 46 10.23 2.16 -8.60
CA SER A 46 10.56 3.59 -8.61
C SER A 46 11.26 4.06 -9.89
N ASP A 47 11.70 3.11 -10.70
CA ASP A 47 12.49 3.31 -11.91
C ASP A 47 11.69 2.96 -13.17
N ASP A 48 10.39 2.66 -13.02
CA ASP A 48 9.51 2.36 -14.16
C ASP A 48 9.18 3.65 -14.93
N GLU A 49 9.62 3.73 -16.19
CA GLU A 49 9.24 4.82 -17.11
C GLU A 49 7.72 4.84 -17.39
N ALA A 50 7.05 3.70 -17.21
CA ALA A 50 5.63 3.56 -17.44
C ALA A 50 4.81 4.39 -16.43
N GLY A 51 4.15 5.44 -16.92
CA GLY A 51 3.38 6.35 -16.07
C GLY A 51 4.27 7.36 -15.36
N ASP A 52 5.47 7.58 -15.90
CA ASP A 52 6.43 8.57 -15.43
C ASP A 52 6.85 8.35 -13.97
N LEU A 53 6.78 7.11 -13.47
CA LEU A 53 7.04 6.79 -12.07
C LEU A 53 8.51 6.99 -11.69
N ASP A 54 9.41 7.00 -12.68
CA ASP A 54 10.82 7.34 -12.60
C ASP A 54 11.10 8.83 -12.38
N LEU A 55 10.12 9.71 -12.63
CA LEU A 55 10.28 11.16 -12.45
C LEU A 55 10.37 11.60 -10.98
N LYS A 56 10.69 12.89 -10.79
CA LYS A 56 11.01 13.51 -9.50
C LYS A 56 9.82 13.69 -8.57
N LYS A 57 8.62 13.80 -9.13
CA LYS A 57 7.39 14.03 -8.37
C LYS A 57 6.41 12.90 -8.67
N ASN A 58 5.79 12.36 -7.62
CA ASN A 58 4.86 11.25 -7.72
C ASN A 58 3.66 11.50 -6.83
N LEU A 59 2.50 11.05 -7.32
CA LEU A 59 1.23 11.10 -6.62
C LEU A 59 0.63 9.71 -6.72
N LEU A 60 0.24 9.17 -5.58
CA LEU A 60 -0.48 7.92 -5.45
C LEU A 60 -1.75 8.19 -4.67
N THR A 61 -2.87 7.66 -5.16
CA THR A 61 -4.09 7.48 -4.39
C THR A 61 -4.35 5.99 -4.27
N SER A 62 -4.56 5.50 -3.05
CA SER A 62 -4.87 4.12 -2.72
C SER A 62 -6.20 4.06 -1.98
N LEU A 63 -7.09 3.19 -2.44
CA LEU A 63 -8.31 2.82 -1.77
C LEU A 63 -8.20 1.36 -1.32
N GLU A 64 -8.43 1.12 -0.04
CA GLU A 64 -8.35 -0.21 0.56
C GLU A 64 -9.63 -0.55 1.31
N TYR A 65 -10.03 -1.82 1.20
CA TYR A 65 -11.08 -2.42 1.99
C TYR A 65 -10.47 -3.53 2.83
N HIS A 66 -10.47 -3.34 4.15
CA HIS A 66 -9.90 -4.27 5.10
C HIS A 66 -10.99 -5.10 5.75
N PHE A 67 -10.73 -6.41 5.85
CA PHE A 67 -11.59 -7.35 6.57
C PHE A 67 -10.75 -8.29 7.43
N PRO A 68 -11.14 -8.51 8.69
CA PRO A 68 -10.44 -9.45 9.54
C PRO A 68 -10.82 -10.87 9.14
N ILE A 69 -9.82 -11.76 9.12
CA ILE A 69 -10.02 -13.19 8.84
C ILE A 69 -10.01 -13.96 10.15
N LEU A 70 -9.02 -13.70 11.01
CA LEU A 70 -8.86 -14.41 12.27
C LEU A 70 -8.29 -13.48 13.34
N TYR A 71 -9.02 -13.35 14.45
CA TYR A 71 -8.51 -12.81 15.69
C TYR A 71 -7.97 -13.95 16.53
N THR A 72 -6.68 -13.94 16.77
CA THR A 72 -6.03 -14.92 17.62
C THR A 72 -5.76 -14.23 18.95
N ASP A 73 -6.81 -13.91 19.70
CA ASP A 73 -6.72 -13.29 21.05
C ASP A 73 -6.11 -14.25 22.11
N ARG A 74 -5.30 -15.22 21.68
CA ARG A 74 -4.69 -16.25 22.53
C ARG A 74 -3.23 -16.43 22.16
N GLY A 75 -2.35 -15.78 22.94
CA GLY A 75 -0.95 -16.18 23.01
C GLY A 75 -0.81 -17.52 23.75
N LEU A 76 -0.07 -18.46 23.19
CA LEU A 76 0.30 -19.69 23.90
C LEU A 76 1.49 -19.41 24.84
N GLY A 77 1.20 -18.95 26.06
CA GLY A 77 2.20 -18.80 27.13
C GLY A 77 3.29 -17.73 26.87
N LEU A 78 4.50 -17.94 27.41
CA LEU A 78 5.70 -17.08 27.29
C LEU A 78 6.35 -17.14 25.88
N MET A 79 5.59 -17.43 24.82
CA MET A 79 6.17 -17.58 23.49
C MET A 79 6.68 -16.24 22.95
N LEU A 80 7.92 -16.27 22.45
CA LEU A 80 8.62 -15.13 21.85
C LEU A 80 7.97 -14.65 20.54
N TYR A 81 7.07 -15.45 19.97
CA TYR A 81 6.30 -15.16 18.76
C TYR A 81 4.81 -15.32 19.06
N HIS A 82 4.04 -14.26 18.88
CA HIS A 82 2.57 -14.32 18.94
C HIS A 82 1.95 -13.71 17.69
N VAL A 83 0.85 -14.31 17.21
CA VAL A 83 0.03 -13.78 16.12
C VAL A 83 -1.22 -13.17 16.74
N ASP A 84 -1.48 -11.91 16.43
CA ASP A 84 -2.63 -11.19 16.98
C ASP A 84 -3.81 -11.25 16.02
N LEU A 85 -3.53 -11.03 14.74
CA LEU A 85 -4.57 -10.77 13.76
C LEU A 85 -4.12 -11.12 12.35
N VAL A 86 -4.91 -11.95 11.68
CA VAL A 86 -4.81 -12.18 10.24
C VAL A 86 -5.88 -11.34 9.54
N LYS A 87 -5.45 -10.47 8.63
CA LYS A 87 -6.32 -9.57 7.86
C LYS A 87 -6.21 -9.87 6.38
N GLY A 88 -7.35 -9.81 5.70
CA GLY A 88 -7.37 -9.63 4.27
C GLY A 88 -7.61 -8.16 3.93
N SER A 89 -7.09 -7.72 2.79
CA SER A 89 -7.53 -6.48 2.17
C SER A 89 -7.75 -6.65 0.67
N LEU A 90 -8.68 -5.88 0.13
CA LEU A 90 -8.76 -5.59 -1.30
C LEU A 90 -8.25 -4.17 -1.51
N PHE A 91 -7.53 -3.94 -2.59
CA PHE A 91 -7.01 -2.62 -2.89
C PHE A 91 -7.18 -2.20 -4.33
N ALA A 92 -7.21 -0.89 -4.53
CA ALA A 92 -7.11 -0.21 -5.81
C ALA A 92 -6.17 0.99 -5.67
N ASP A 93 -5.05 0.96 -6.38
CA ASP A 93 -4.06 2.04 -6.42
C ASP A 93 -4.15 2.75 -7.77
N CYS A 94 -3.99 4.07 -7.77
CA CYS A 94 -3.88 4.88 -8.96
C CYS A 94 -2.78 5.94 -8.76
N GLY A 95 -1.77 5.95 -9.62
CA GLY A 95 -0.65 6.85 -9.47
C GLY A 95 0.17 7.05 -10.74
N ALA A 96 0.79 8.22 -10.83
CA ALA A 96 1.73 8.58 -11.88
C ALA A 96 2.72 9.62 -11.35
N GLY A 97 3.85 9.71 -12.03
CA GLY A 97 4.80 10.79 -11.81
C GLY A 97 4.63 11.96 -12.77
N TRP A 98 5.34 13.04 -12.48
CA TRP A 98 5.47 14.20 -13.35
C TRP A 98 6.77 14.95 -13.07
N ASP A 99 7.16 15.81 -14.01
CA ASP A 99 8.18 16.84 -13.79
C ASP A 99 7.62 18.22 -14.15
N GLY A 100 8.17 19.27 -13.54
CA GLY A 100 7.68 20.64 -13.73
C GLY A 100 6.35 20.92 -13.02
N SER A 101 5.43 21.60 -13.72
CA SER A 101 4.10 21.98 -13.22
C SER A 101 3.15 20.79 -13.25
N PHE A 102 2.29 20.68 -12.24
CA PHE A 102 1.30 19.61 -12.19
C PHE A 102 0.13 19.93 -13.14
N ASP A 103 -0.13 19.02 -14.07
CA ASP A 103 -1.26 19.05 -14.99
C ASP A 103 -2.08 17.77 -14.79
N VAL A 104 -3.35 17.94 -14.38
CA VAL A 104 -4.25 16.83 -14.06
C VAL A 104 -4.55 16.00 -15.29
N ASP A 105 -4.76 16.61 -16.45
CA ASP A 105 -5.16 15.89 -17.66
C ASP A 105 -4.02 14.98 -18.14
N SER A 106 -2.80 15.53 -18.23
CA SER A 106 -1.60 14.75 -18.54
C SER A 106 -1.33 13.67 -17.50
N TRP A 107 -1.57 13.95 -16.22
CA TRP A 107 -1.35 12.98 -15.15
C TRP A 107 -2.34 11.83 -15.24
N THR A 108 -3.64 12.11 -15.46
CA THR A 108 -4.68 11.10 -15.59
C THR A 108 -4.48 10.22 -16.82
N GLU A 109 -4.02 10.78 -17.94
CA GLU A 109 -3.70 9.98 -19.14
C GLU A 109 -2.56 8.98 -18.88
N LYS A 110 -1.61 9.33 -18.02
CA LYS A 110 -0.43 8.52 -17.71
C LYS A 110 -0.59 7.67 -16.46
N ALA A 111 -1.61 7.93 -15.63
CA ALA A 111 -1.85 7.21 -14.40
C ALA A 111 -1.85 5.69 -14.61
N ARG A 112 -1.14 5.00 -13.73
CA ARG A 112 -1.11 3.56 -13.62
C ARG A 112 -2.03 3.12 -12.51
N THR A 113 -2.86 2.14 -12.83
CA THR A 113 -3.85 1.60 -11.90
C THR A 113 -3.55 0.14 -11.64
N THR A 114 -3.49 -0.22 -10.36
CA THR A 114 -3.44 -1.62 -9.94
C THR A 114 -4.61 -1.95 -9.04
N VAL A 115 -5.06 -3.18 -9.13
CA VAL A 115 -6.07 -3.74 -8.23
C VAL A 115 -5.58 -5.09 -7.74
N GLY A 116 -5.93 -5.44 -6.53
CA GLY A 116 -5.49 -6.71 -5.98
C GLY A 116 -6.03 -7.00 -4.60
N ALA A 117 -5.44 -8.02 -4.00
CA ALA A 117 -5.72 -8.43 -2.65
C ALA A 117 -4.41 -8.62 -1.88
N SER A 118 -4.46 -8.35 -0.59
CA SER A 118 -3.38 -8.66 0.32
C SER A 118 -3.85 -9.53 1.47
N LEU A 119 -2.93 -10.33 1.99
CA LEU A 119 -3.08 -11.10 3.21
C LEU A 119 -1.94 -10.68 4.14
N THR A 120 -2.26 -10.05 5.25
CA THR A 120 -1.28 -9.62 6.24
C THR A 120 -1.58 -10.24 7.60
N THR A 121 -0.50 -10.53 8.33
CA THR A 121 -0.54 -11.05 9.69
C THR A 121 0.19 -10.07 10.58
N ARG A 122 -0.53 -9.51 11.55
CA ARG A 122 0.07 -8.77 12.65
C ARG A 122 0.51 -9.77 13.71
N SER A 123 1.80 -9.71 14.03
CA SER A 123 2.46 -10.55 15.00
C SER A 123 3.37 -9.70 15.89
N SER A 124 3.87 -10.28 16.97
CA SER A 124 4.92 -9.67 17.76
C SER A 124 6.01 -10.68 18.01
N ILE A 125 7.25 -10.25 17.81
CA ILE A 125 8.45 -11.05 18.01
C ILE A 125 9.29 -10.36 19.06
N LEU A 126 9.49 -11.00 20.20
CA LEU A 126 10.26 -10.43 21.33
C LEU A 126 9.71 -9.05 21.79
N GLY A 127 8.40 -8.84 21.66
CA GLY A 127 7.77 -7.55 21.98
C GLY A 127 7.86 -6.51 20.87
N ILE A 128 8.45 -6.83 19.71
CA ILE A 128 8.47 -5.98 18.52
C ILE A 128 7.28 -6.34 17.64
N PRO A 129 6.28 -5.46 17.50
CA PRO A 129 5.15 -5.70 16.63
C PRO A 129 5.58 -5.60 15.15
N LEU A 130 5.27 -6.64 14.40
CA LEU A 130 5.63 -6.86 13.01
C LEU A 130 4.38 -7.20 12.21
N GLU A 131 4.23 -6.58 11.06
CA GLU A 131 3.24 -6.97 10.06
C GLU A 131 3.95 -7.62 8.87
N ILE A 132 3.61 -8.88 8.62
CA ILE A 132 4.17 -9.68 7.52
C ILE A 132 3.02 -10.08 6.62
N GLY A 133 3.22 -10.00 5.33
CA GLY A 133 2.18 -10.41 4.39
C GLY A 133 2.63 -10.58 2.97
N MET A 134 1.65 -10.83 2.12
CA MET A 134 1.81 -10.88 0.69
C MET A 134 0.67 -10.13 0.03
N ALA A 135 0.97 -9.46 -1.07
CA ALA A 135 -0.02 -8.91 -1.97
C ALA A 135 0.10 -9.56 -3.34
N VAL A 136 -1.05 -9.79 -3.96
CA VAL A 136 -1.16 -10.24 -5.34
C VAL A 136 -2.12 -9.32 -6.06
N GLY A 137 -1.81 -8.98 -7.30
CA GLY A 137 -2.63 -8.03 -8.02
C GLY A 137 -2.40 -8.04 -9.52
N TYR A 138 -3.06 -7.08 -10.17
CA TYR A 138 -3.08 -6.92 -11.60
C TYR A 138 -2.88 -5.45 -11.97
N LYS A 139 -1.92 -5.20 -12.85
CA LYS A 139 -1.67 -3.91 -13.51
C LYS A 139 -2.66 -3.76 -14.66
N ILE A 140 -3.62 -2.85 -14.52
CA ILE A 140 -4.74 -2.75 -15.47
C ILE A 140 -4.26 -2.41 -16.88
N ARG A 141 -3.32 -1.47 -17.00
CA ARG A 141 -2.88 -0.94 -18.30
C ARG A 141 -1.93 -1.91 -19.03
N GLU A 142 -0.96 -2.46 -18.31
CA GLU A 142 0.03 -3.41 -18.83
C GLU A 142 -0.51 -4.83 -18.95
N LYS A 143 -1.70 -5.10 -18.41
CA LYS A 143 -2.35 -6.42 -18.40
C LYS A 143 -1.49 -7.51 -17.73
N GLN A 144 -0.72 -7.13 -16.72
CA GLN A 144 0.27 -7.99 -16.07
C GLN A 144 -0.07 -8.28 -14.61
N ARG A 145 0.15 -9.51 -14.17
CA ARG A 145 0.02 -9.91 -12.75
C ARG A 145 1.30 -9.60 -11.99
N PHE A 146 1.17 -9.31 -10.70
CA PHE A 146 2.30 -9.18 -9.79
C PHE A 146 2.04 -9.87 -8.45
N SER A 147 3.12 -10.15 -7.75
CA SER A 147 3.12 -10.58 -6.35
C SER A 147 4.22 -9.83 -5.61
N SER A 148 3.94 -9.33 -4.42
CA SER A 148 4.90 -8.64 -3.57
C SER A 148 4.82 -9.14 -2.13
N LEU A 149 5.96 -9.17 -1.45
CA LEU A 149 6.02 -9.41 -0.02
C LEU A 149 5.88 -8.08 0.72
N ILE A 150 5.16 -8.12 1.84
CA ILE A 150 4.96 -6.98 2.74
C ILE A 150 5.68 -7.32 4.04
N LEU A 151 6.55 -6.41 4.48
CA LEU A 151 7.18 -6.47 5.79
C LEU A 151 7.19 -5.06 6.36
N GLU A 152 6.52 -4.88 7.49
CA GLU A 152 6.40 -3.60 8.17
C GLU A 152 6.69 -3.78 9.65
N VAL A 153 7.53 -2.91 10.20
CA VAL A 153 7.76 -2.79 11.65
C VAL A 153 6.81 -1.73 12.16
N LEU A 154 5.93 -2.10 13.08
CA LEU A 154 4.94 -1.18 13.65
C LEU A 154 5.63 -0.40 14.78
N LEU A 155 6.15 0.80 14.49
CA LEU A 155 6.82 1.66 15.48
C LEU A 155 5.84 2.55 16.25
#